data_AF-A0A7R9V649-F1
#
_entry.id   AF-A0A7R9V649-F1
#
_cell.length_a   1.000
_cell.length_b   1.000
_cell.length_c   1.000
_cell.angle_alpha   90.00
_cell.angle_beta   90.00
_cell.angle_gamma   90.00
#
_symmetry.space_group_name_H-M   'P 1'
#
loop_
_entity.id
_entity.type
_entity.pdbx_description
1 polymer ?
#
loop_
_entity_poly.entity_id
_entity_poly.type
_entity_poly.pdbx_seq_one_letter_code
_entity_poly.pdbx_strand_id
1 'polypeptide(L)'
;GALKLLDFATTRYAPPCEKLVDLGGLKHLFGIFMGKAKIKGPRGDKGGKDVEAELEERSVSIIFNLLQNLGTRAGRRERVAAKFVESEFEKCDRLLEVHFRYATSVRAQWERRAAEMEEDGGEGSGVDEDELLLARMDAGLF
;
A
#
# COMPACT_ATOMS: atom_id res chain seq x y z
N GLY A 1 -3.40 -11.72 -7.58
CA GLY A 1 -3.47 -11.88 -9.04
C GLY A 1 -3.96 -10.62 -9.74
N ALA A 2 -5.28 -10.42 -9.84
CA ALA A 2 -5.86 -9.29 -10.58
C ALA A 2 -5.43 -7.90 -10.06
N LEU A 3 -5.40 -7.71 -8.73
CA LEU A 3 -5.00 -6.42 -8.15
C LEU A 3 -3.54 -6.08 -8.44
N LYS A 4 -2.64 -7.07 -8.41
CA LYS A 4 -1.23 -6.92 -8.78
C LYS A 4 -1.07 -6.45 -10.23
N LEU A 5 -1.85 -7.00 -11.16
CA LEU A 5 -1.84 -6.55 -12.55
C LEU A 5 -2.34 -5.12 -12.69
N LEU A 6 -3.41 -4.77 -11.96
CA LEU A 6 -3.98 -3.42 -11.98
C LEU A 6 -3.02 -2.38 -11.41
N ASP A 7 -2.38 -2.70 -10.29
CA ASP A 7 -1.33 -1.89 -9.65
C ASP A 7 -0.20 -1.58 -10.64
N PHE A 8 0.35 -2.63 -11.28
CA PHE A 8 1.35 -2.45 -12.33
C PHE A 8 0.84 -1.60 -13.50
N ALA A 9 -0.39 -1.86 -13.99
CA ALA A 9 -0.96 -1.14 -15.13
C ALA A 9 -1.22 0.35 -14.85
N THR A 10 -1.49 0.73 -13.59
CA THR A 10 -1.72 2.12 -13.19
C THR A 10 -0.43 2.89 -12.89
N THR A 11 0.72 2.22 -12.83
CA THR A 11 2.01 2.84 -12.54
C THR A 11 2.46 3.75 -13.69
N ARG A 12 2.53 5.06 -13.42
CA ARG A 12 2.98 6.11 -14.36
C ARG A 12 2.30 6.08 -15.74
N TYR A 13 1.06 5.57 -15.82
CA TYR A 13 0.33 5.48 -17.09
C TYR A 13 -1.15 5.79 -16.89
N ALA A 14 -1.62 6.88 -17.51
CA ALA A 14 -2.97 7.42 -17.28
C ALA A 14 -4.13 6.59 -17.86
N PRO A 15 -4.07 5.99 -19.07
CA PRO A 15 -5.24 5.34 -19.67
C PRO A 15 -5.87 4.21 -18.84
N PRO A 16 -5.10 3.33 -18.15
CA PRO A 16 -5.67 2.36 -17.22
C PRO A 16 -6.31 3.01 -15.99
N CYS A 17 -5.74 4.10 -15.47
CA CYS A 17 -6.36 4.90 -14.41
C CYS A 17 -7.73 5.43 -14.86
N GLU A 18 -7.79 6.03 -16.05
CA GLU A 18 -9.04 6.57 -16.60
C GLU A 18 -10.12 5.48 -16.75
N LYS A 19 -9.76 4.35 -17.38
CA LYS A 19 -10.66 3.20 -17.55
C LYS A 19 -11.12 2.64 -16.22
N LEU A 20 -10.25 2.56 -15.21
CA LEU A 20 -10.62 2.06 -13.89
C LEU A 20 -11.73 2.93 -13.26
N VAL A 21 -11.61 4.26 -13.35
CA VAL A 21 -12.65 5.14 -12.81
C VAL A 21 -13.93 5.09 -13.65
N ASP A 22 -13.81 5.11 -14.98
CA ASP A 22 -14.96 5.12 -15.89
C ASP A 22 -15.78 3.83 -15.84
N LEU A 23 -15.15 2.70 -15.54
CA LEU A 23 -15.82 1.41 -15.34
C LEU A 23 -16.33 1.18 -13.91
N GLY A 24 -16.34 2.20 -13.05
CA GLY A 24 -16.85 2.09 -11.68
C GLY A 24 -15.94 1.31 -10.72
N GLY A 25 -14.65 1.21 -11.04
CA GLY A 25 -13.66 0.48 -10.24
C GLY A 25 -13.46 1.05 -8.84
N LEU A 26 -13.76 2.33 -8.60
CA LEU A 26 -13.59 2.97 -7.30
C LEU A 26 -14.36 2.27 -6.17
N LYS A 27 -15.56 1.76 -6.44
CA LYS A 27 -16.34 1.02 -5.44
C LYS A 27 -15.58 -0.20 -4.92
N HIS A 28 -14.93 -0.93 -5.82
CA HIS A 28 -14.19 -2.15 -5.49
C HIS A 28 -12.85 -1.81 -4.84
N LEU A 29 -12.13 -0.85 -5.41
CA LEU A 29 -10.84 -0.39 -4.87
C LEU A 29 -10.96 0.10 -3.42
N PHE A 30 -11.93 0.98 -3.14
CA PHE A 30 -12.14 1.47 -1.77
C PHE A 30 -12.74 0.41 -0.84
N GLY A 31 -13.43 -0.61 -1.37
CA GLY A 31 -13.81 -1.79 -0.59
C GLY A 31 -12.60 -2.61 -0.13
N ILE A 32 -11.58 -2.72 -0.98
CA ILE A 32 -10.29 -3.37 -0.64
C ILE A 32 -9.52 -2.54 0.38
N PHE A 33 -9.36 -1.23 0.12
CA PHE A 33 -8.65 -0.30 1.01
C PHE A 33 -9.22 -0.28 2.44
N MET A 34 -10.55 -0.38 2.57
CA MET A 34 -11.22 -0.42 3.87
C MET A 34 -11.23 -1.82 4.53
N GLY A 35 -10.55 -2.82 3.97
CA GLY A 35 -10.56 -4.21 4.47
C GLY A 35 -11.92 -4.91 4.34
N LYS A 36 -12.87 -4.34 3.59
CA LYS A 36 -14.24 -4.87 3.44
C LYS A 36 -14.32 -5.97 2.36
N ALA A 37 -13.28 -6.12 1.53
CA ALA A 37 -13.23 -7.11 0.46
C ALA A 37 -12.78 -8.49 0.96
N LYS A 38 -13.67 -9.49 0.91
CA LYS A 38 -13.33 -10.89 1.24
C LYS A 38 -12.65 -11.57 0.05
N ILE A 39 -11.37 -11.28 -0.18
CA ILE A 39 -10.57 -11.90 -1.23
C ILE A 39 -9.83 -13.11 -0.63
N LYS A 40 -10.12 -14.31 -1.12
CA LYS A 40 -9.42 -15.54 -0.69
C LYS A 40 -8.08 -15.66 -1.43
N GLY A 41 -7.04 -16.04 -0.69
CA GLY A 41 -5.70 -16.30 -1.24
C GLY A 41 -5.70 -17.46 -2.26
N PRO A 42 -4.66 -17.54 -3.12
CA PRO A 42 -4.49 -18.66 -4.03
C PRO A 42 -4.15 -19.91 -3.22
N ARG A 43 -5.10 -20.85 -3.16
CA ARG A 43 -5.19 -22.01 -2.25
C ARG A 43 -5.71 -21.57 -0.89
N GLY A 44 -6.77 -22.22 -0.40
CA GLY A 44 -7.50 -21.87 0.83
C GLY A 44 -6.70 -22.07 2.11
N ASP A 45 -5.49 -21.53 2.14
CA ASP A 45 -4.51 -21.71 3.19
C ASP A 45 -4.65 -20.62 4.25
N LYS A 46 -4.18 -20.97 5.45
CA LYS A 46 -4.31 -20.24 6.71
C LYS A 46 -3.48 -18.94 6.77
N GLY A 47 -3.10 -18.37 5.62
CA GLY A 47 -2.29 -17.15 5.45
C GLY A 47 -3.12 -15.89 5.17
N GLY A 48 -4.30 -15.75 5.80
CA GLY A 48 -5.22 -14.63 5.53
C GLY A 48 -4.61 -13.23 5.79
N LYS A 49 -3.67 -13.12 6.72
CA LYS A 49 -3.02 -11.85 7.07
C LYS A 49 -2.11 -11.31 5.97
N ASP A 50 -1.27 -12.16 5.38
CA ASP A 50 -0.31 -11.72 4.34
C ASP A 50 -1.04 -11.29 3.07
N VAL A 51 -2.15 -11.97 2.76
CA VAL A 51 -3.02 -11.59 1.63
C VAL A 51 -3.69 -10.24 1.89
N GLU A 52 -4.16 -9.98 3.10
CA GLU A 52 -4.82 -8.72 3.46
C GLU A 52 -3.82 -7.55 3.45
N ALA A 53 -2.61 -7.75 3.96
CA ALA A 53 -1.52 -6.77 3.88
C ALA A 53 -1.15 -6.45 2.42
N GLU A 54 -0.93 -7.47 1.58
CA GLU A 54 -0.62 -7.25 0.15
C GLU A 54 -1.75 -6.49 -0.57
N LEU A 55 -3.01 -6.84 -0.27
CA LEU A 55 -4.17 -6.16 -0.86
C LEU A 55 -4.26 -4.70 -0.43
N GLU A 56 -3.94 -4.43 0.83
CA GLU A 56 -3.93 -3.08 1.38
C GLU A 56 -2.82 -2.23 0.72
N GLU A 57 -1.57 -2.69 0.73
CA GLU A 57 -0.43 -1.99 0.09
C GLU A 57 -0.74 -1.66 -1.37
N ARG A 58 -1.22 -2.65 -2.13
CA ARG A 58 -1.60 -2.45 -3.53
C ARG A 58 -2.75 -1.47 -3.70
N SER A 59 -3.72 -1.47 -2.78
CA SER A 59 -4.83 -0.52 -2.84
C SER A 59 -4.35 0.92 -2.63
N VAL A 60 -3.40 1.14 -1.71
CA VAL A 60 -2.77 2.44 -1.47
C VAL A 60 -1.97 2.88 -2.69
N SER A 61 -1.15 1.99 -3.27
CA SER A 61 -0.40 2.24 -4.50
C SER A 61 -1.32 2.65 -5.67
N ILE A 62 -2.41 1.91 -5.89
CA ILE A 62 -3.37 2.25 -6.95
C ILE A 62 -4.02 3.61 -6.69
N ILE A 63 -4.45 3.89 -5.44
CA ILE A 63 -5.04 5.19 -5.09
C ILE A 63 -4.05 6.33 -5.35
N PHE A 64 -2.79 6.17 -4.95
CA PHE A 64 -1.72 7.12 -5.24
C PHE A 64 -1.56 7.35 -6.76
N ASN A 65 -1.45 6.26 -7.53
CA ASN A 65 -1.33 6.31 -8.99
C ASN A 65 -2.54 6.99 -9.66
N LEU A 66 -3.75 6.79 -9.15
CA LEU A 66 -4.95 7.48 -9.63
C LEU A 66 -4.85 8.99 -9.38
N LEU A 67 -4.47 9.41 -8.17
CA LEU A 67 -4.33 10.83 -7.82
C LEU A 67 -3.22 11.52 -8.61
N GLN A 68 -2.14 10.79 -8.92
CA GLN A 68 -0.98 11.29 -9.64
C GLN A 68 -1.20 11.38 -11.16
N ASN A 69 -1.84 10.36 -11.76
CA ASN A 69 -1.91 10.24 -13.22
C ASN A 69 -3.21 10.77 -13.83
N LEU A 70 -4.28 10.96 -13.04
CA LEU A 70 -5.53 11.52 -13.55
C LEU A 70 -5.44 13.05 -13.63
N GLY A 71 -5.66 13.59 -14.83
CA GLY A 71 -5.87 15.02 -15.01
C GLY A 71 -7.24 15.50 -14.50
N THR A 72 -7.49 16.80 -14.63
CA THR A 72 -8.77 17.46 -14.28
C THR A 72 -9.88 17.20 -15.30
N ARG A 73 -9.56 16.54 -16.42
CA ARG A 73 -10.51 16.24 -17.49
C ARG A 73 -11.52 15.20 -17.04
N ALA A 74 -12.79 15.42 -17.39
CA ALA A 74 -13.91 14.50 -17.12
C ALA A 74 -14.18 14.22 -15.62
N GLY A 75 -13.69 15.08 -14.72
CA GLY A 75 -14.01 14.98 -13.28
C GLY A 75 -13.42 13.75 -12.59
N ARG A 76 -12.50 13.00 -13.23
CA ARG A 76 -12.09 11.68 -12.73
C ARG A 76 -11.31 11.79 -11.42
N ARG A 77 -10.40 12.76 -11.35
CA ARG A 77 -9.60 13.04 -10.14
C ARG A 77 -10.49 13.52 -9.00
N GLU A 78 -11.50 14.33 -9.30
CA GLU A 78 -12.51 14.82 -8.35
C GLU A 78 -13.35 13.67 -7.80
N ARG A 79 -13.73 12.68 -8.63
CA ARG A 79 -14.41 11.46 -8.16
C ARG A 79 -13.55 10.65 -7.20
N VAL A 80 -12.23 10.57 -7.42
CA VAL A 80 -11.30 9.91 -6.48
C VAL A 80 -11.21 10.71 -5.18
N ALA A 81 -11.02 12.02 -5.25
CA ALA A 81 -10.96 12.89 -4.08
C ALA A 81 -12.25 12.85 -3.24
N ALA A 82 -13.42 12.80 -3.89
CA ALA A 82 -14.71 12.70 -3.22
C ALA A 82 -14.83 11.45 -2.33
N LYS A 83 -14.13 10.35 -2.66
CA LYS A 83 -14.10 9.14 -1.80
C LYS A 83 -13.46 9.38 -0.44
N PHE A 84 -12.62 10.40 -0.30
CA PHE A 84 -12.01 10.78 0.98
C PHE A 84 -12.87 11.73 1.81
N VAL A 85 -13.87 12.38 1.21
CA VAL A 85 -14.74 13.35 1.89
C VAL A 85 -16.09 12.72 2.28
N GLU A 86 -16.50 11.62 1.63
CA GLU A 86 -17.72 10.90 1.99
C GLU A 86 -17.63 10.23 3.38
N SER A 87 -18.78 10.01 4.01
CA SER A 87 -18.91 9.25 5.27
C SER A 87 -18.00 9.77 6.38
N GLU A 88 -18.08 11.08 6.67
CA GLU A 88 -17.33 11.72 7.77
C GLU A 88 -15.81 11.47 7.70
N PHE A 89 -15.25 11.46 6.48
CA PHE A 89 -13.82 11.24 6.25
C PHE A 89 -13.29 9.85 6.68
N GLU A 90 -14.13 8.80 6.73
CA GLU A 90 -13.70 7.46 7.20
C GLU A 90 -12.46 6.91 6.44
N LYS A 91 -12.22 7.35 5.19
CA LYS A 91 -11.05 6.93 4.39
C LYS A 91 -9.78 7.64 4.84
N CYS A 92 -9.88 8.88 5.31
CA CYS A 92 -8.77 9.60 5.93
C CYS A 92 -8.39 8.93 7.25
N ASP A 93 -9.38 8.53 8.05
CA ASP A 93 -9.12 7.79 9.30
C ASP A 93 -8.41 6.47 9.02
N ARG A 94 -8.91 5.69 8.04
CA ARG A 94 -8.24 4.46 7.60
C ARG A 94 -6.83 4.72 7.11
N LEU A 95 -6.62 5.79 6.34
CA LEU A 95 -5.29 6.14 5.84
C LEU A 95 -4.32 6.43 7.00
N LEU A 96 -4.76 7.16 8.02
CA LEU A 96 -3.97 7.43 9.22
C LEU A 96 -3.68 6.15 10.01
N GLU A 97 -4.67 5.27 10.19
CA GLU A 97 -4.49 3.97 10.84
C GLU A 97 -3.38 3.15 10.15
N VAL A 98 -3.47 3.04 8.82
CA VAL A 98 -2.49 2.34 7.99
C VAL A 98 -1.12 2.99 8.12
N HIS A 99 -1.05 4.31 8.00
CA HIS A 99 0.20 5.08 8.12
C HIS A 99 0.89 4.84 9.46
N PHE A 100 0.16 4.95 10.58
CA PHE A 100 0.73 4.74 11.90
C PHE A 100 1.20 3.31 12.09
N ARG A 101 0.46 2.31 11.60
CA ARG A 101 0.86 0.90 11.69
C ARG A 101 2.17 0.62 10.96
N TYR A 102 2.33 1.11 9.73
CA TYR A 102 3.58 0.95 8.97
C TYR A 102 4.72 1.76 9.58
N ALA A 103 4.48 3.01 9.98
CA ALA A 103 5.50 3.84 10.63
C ALA A 103 6.03 3.20 11.92
N THR A 104 5.15 2.63 12.75
CA THR A 104 5.56 1.89 13.95
C THR A 104 6.33 0.62 13.61
N SER A 105 5.90 -0.14 12.60
CA SER A 105 6.56 -1.39 12.20
C SER A 105 7.96 -1.15 11.66
N VAL A 106 8.12 -0.16 10.76
CA VAL A 106 9.41 0.26 10.21
C VAL A 106 10.34 0.77 11.33
N ARG A 107 9.81 1.55 12.26
CA ARG A 107 10.61 2.06 13.39
C ARG A 107 11.06 0.95 14.34
N ALA A 108 10.18 0.00 14.67
CA ALA A 108 10.52 -1.12 15.55
C ALA A 108 11.60 -2.02 14.92
N GLN A 109 11.50 -2.27 13.61
CA GLN A 109 12.53 -3.03 12.87
C GLN A 109 13.86 -2.27 12.83
N TRP A 110 13.82 -0.95 12.65
CA TRP A 110 15.01 -0.10 12.73
C TRP A 110 15.71 -0.19 14.10
N GLU A 111 14.96 -0.02 15.19
CA GLU A 111 15.48 -0.08 16.55
C GLU A 111 16.06 -1.47 16.86
N ARG A 112 15.40 -2.54 16.42
CA ARG A 112 15.90 -3.92 16.55
C ARG A 112 17.21 -4.14 15.80
N ARG A 113 17.29 -3.75 14.52
CA ARG A 113 18.51 -3.89 13.72
C ARG A 113 19.67 -3.05 14.27
N ALA A 114 19.38 -1.85 14.78
CA ALA A 114 20.38 -1.02 15.45
C ALA A 114 20.97 -1.73 16.68
N ALA A 115 20.14 -2.35 17.51
CA ALA A 115 20.60 -3.13 18.66
C ALA A 115 21.40 -4.38 18.25
N GLU A 116 20.95 -5.12 17.22
CA GLU A 116 21.69 -6.28 16.68
C GLU A 116 23.08 -5.86 16.16
N MET A 117 23.20 -4.69 15.51
CA MET A 117 24.49 -4.15 15.05
C MET A 117 25.42 -3.70 16.20
N GLU A 118 24.87 -3.24 17.32
CA GLU A 118 25.66 -2.92 18.53
C GLU A 118 26.19 -4.19 19.22
N GLU A 119 25.42 -5.28 19.19
CA GLU A 119 25.82 -6.58 19.76
C GLU A 119 26.83 -7.34 18.88
N ASP A 120 26.72 -7.25 17.56
CA ASP A 120 27.57 -7.99 16.60
C ASP A 120 28.91 -7.28 16.28
N GLY A 121 29.33 -6.32 17.13
CA GLY A 121 30.50 -5.44 16.99
C GLY A 121 31.88 -6.11 16.97
N GLY A 122 32.09 -7.11 16.12
CA GLY A 122 33.40 -7.60 15.68
C GLY A 122 33.91 -6.79 14.48
N GLU A 123 35.14 -6.31 14.56
CA GLU A 123 35.83 -5.51 13.54
C GLU A 123 35.70 -6.13 12.13
N GLY A 124 34.86 -5.57 11.24
CA GLY A 124 34.93 -5.94 9.82
C GLY A 124 33.76 -5.65 8.88
N SER A 125 32.50 -5.57 9.32
CA SER A 125 31.39 -5.36 8.37
C SER A 125 30.83 -3.95 8.47
N GLY A 126 31.15 -3.10 7.48
CA GLY A 126 30.33 -1.91 7.23
C GLY A 126 28.86 -2.33 7.06
N VAL A 127 27.94 -1.54 7.59
CA VAL A 127 26.50 -1.77 7.46
C VAL A 127 26.19 -2.00 5.99
N ASP A 128 25.76 -3.21 5.63
CA ASP A 128 25.30 -3.49 4.28
C ASP A 128 24.01 -2.70 4.06
N GLU A 129 24.12 -1.64 3.26
CA GLU A 129 23.03 -0.71 2.98
C GLU A 129 21.87 -1.44 2.27
N ASP A 130 22.18 -2.51 1.51
CA ASP A 130 21.18 -3.35 0.85
C ASP A 130 20.44 -4.24 1.87
N GLU A 131 21.11 -4.79 2.87
CA GLU A 131 20.44 -5.53 3.95
C GLU A 131 19.52 -4.63 4.78
N LEU A 132 19.98 -3.40 5.06
CA LEU A 132 19.19 -2.41 5.78
C LEU A 132 17.95 -2.00 4.98
N LEU A 133 18.09 -1.89 3.66
CA LEU A 133 16.97 -1.65 2.77
C LEU A 133 16.00 -2.84 2.79
N LEU A 134 16.48 -4.07 2.63
CA LEU A 134 15.64 -5.28 2.69
C LEU A 134 14.85 -5.35 4.01
N ALA A 135 15.49 -5.11 5.15
CA ALA A 135 14.82 -5.13 6.44
C ALA A 135 13.68 -4.08 6.54
N ARG A 136 13.87 -2.91 5.92
CA ARG A 136 12.81 -1.89 5.82
C ARG A 136 11.70 -2.32 4.85
N MET A 137 12.06 -2.98 3.75
CA MET A 137 11.08 -3.52 2.79
C MET A 137 10.18 -4.56 3.46
N ASP A 138 10.77 -5.49 4.24
CA ASP A 138 10.03 -6.50 5.00
C ASP A 138 9.17 -5.91 6.12
N ALA A 139 9.50 -4.69 6.58
CA ALA A 139 8.72 -3.94 7.56
C ALA A 139 7.53 -3.16 6.97
N GLY A 140 7.34 -3.23 5.64
CA GLY A 140 6.26 -2.54 4.93
C GLY A 140 6.59 -1.10 4.58
N LEU A 141 7.78 -0.84 4.02
CA LEU A 141 8.16 0.48 3.51
C LEU A 141 7.39 0.91 2.24
N PHE A 142 6.81 -0.02 1.47
CA PHE A 142 6.19 0.24 0.17
C PHE A 142 4.71 0.62 0.23
#